data_AF-A0A4Q6ESE6-F1
#
_entry.id   AF-A0A4Q6ESE6-F1
#
_cell.length_a   1.000
_cell.length_b   1.000
_cell.length_c   1.000
_cell.angle_alpha   90.00
_cell.angle_beta   90.00
_cell.angle_gamma   90.00
#
_symmetry.space_group_name_H-M   'P 1'
#
loop_
_entity.id
_entity.type
_entity.pdbx_description
1 polymer ?
#
loop_
_entity_poly.entity_id
_entity_poly.type
_entity_poly.pdbx_seq_one_letter_code
_entity_poly.pdbx_strand_id
1 'polypeptide(L)'
;MKKIVWFLGLALTACATVPAPPAEVLSSACGKEISRRRGADDGAHGRPRDMAFVNLCPAKLKSAVAHSYREGFEGAKRNRRQEIVRQELAAVPLVRLPASPTWACEVEAASKVFTGVGSSMGEAAGAAKDACGAHFQAHACAQTECSQSL
;
A
#
# COMPACT_ATOMS: atom_id res chain seq x y z
N MET A 1 42.37 2.98 62.08
CA MET A 1 41.93 3.64 60.82
C MET A 1 42.83 3.07 59.72
N LYS A 2 42.42 2.44 58.61
CA LYS A 2 41.28 2.60 57.70
C LYS A 2 40.86 1.21 57.17
N LYS A 3 39.55 0.98 57.04
CA LYS A 3 38.94 -0.23 56.46
C LYS A 3 38.89 -0.06 54.94
N ILE A 4 39.45 -1.00 54.17
CA ILE A 4 39.25 -1.05 52.72
C ILE A 4 38.00 -1.89 52.50
N VAL A 5 36.91 -1.18 52.22
CA VAL A 5 35.57 -1.71 52.05
C VAL A 5 35.48 -2.38 50.69
N TRP A 6 35.10 -3.66 50.72
CA TRP A 6 34.63 -4.44 49.59
C TRP A 6 33.42 -3.75 48.94
N PHE A 7 33.54 -3.37 47.67
CA PHE A 7 32.37 -3.19 46.82
C PHE A 7 32.55 -4.05 45.57
N LEU A 8 32.09 -5.29 45.70
CA LEU A 8 31.58 -6.09 44.59
C LEU A 8 30.53 -5.23 43.86
N GLY A 9 30.95 -4.62 42.76
CA GLY A 9 30.04 -3.98 41.81
C GLY A 9 29.27 -5.05 41.07
N LEU A 10 28.23 -5.58 41.72
CA LEU A 10 27.13 -6.28 41.08
C LEU A 10 26.40 -5.26 40.19
N ALA A 11 26.94 -5.01 39.00
CA ALA A 11 26.22 -4.41 37.91
C ALA A 11 25.20 -5.44 37.39
N LEU A 12 24.13 -5.63 38.15
CA LEU A 12 22.90 -6.23 37.67
C LEU A 12 22.39 -5.32 36.55
N THR A 13 22.69 -5.71 35.31
CA THR A 13 21.98 -5.28 34.12
C THR A 13 20.50 -5.62 34.34
N ALA A 14 19.76 -4.65 34.88
CA ALA A 14 18.32 -4.66 34.85
C ALA A 14 17.93 -4.59 33.37
N CYS A 15 17.71 -5.77 32.76
CA CYS A 15 16.83 -5.87 31.60
C CYS A 15 15.49 -5.32 32.08
N ALA A 16 15.23 -4.05 31.76
CA ALA A 16 13.92 -3.46 31.88
C ALA A 16 12.99 -4.27 30.96
N THR A 17 12.38 -5.31 31.54
CA THR A 17 11.22 -5.98 30.96
C THR A 17 10.18 -4.91 30.79
N VAL A 18 10.04 -4.39 29.57
CA VAL A 18 8.88 -3.58 29.18
C VAL A 18 7.66 -4.41 29.58
N PRO A 19 6.83 -3.94 30.52
CA PRO A 19 5.67 -4.70 30.93
C PRO A 19 4.83 -4.95 29.69
N ALA A 20 4.60 -6.24 29.40
CA ALA A 20 3.71 -6.64 28.33
C ALA A 20 2.39 -5.84 28.50
N PRO A 21 1.92 -5.13 27.47
CA PRO A 21 0.72 -4.32 27.60
C PRO A 21 -0.43 -5.20 28.12
N PRO A 22 -1.24 -4.70 29.07
CA PRO A 22 -2.26 -5.50 29.73
C PRO A 22 -3.20 -6.14 28.71
N ALA A 23 -3.52 -7.43 28.92
CA ALA A 23 -4.28 -8.26 27.98
C ALA A 23 -5.65 -7.66 27.57
N GLU A 24 -6.22 -6.76 28.37
CA GLU A 24 -7.46 -6.04 28.06
C GLU A 24 -7.30 -5.05 26.90
N VAL A 25 -6.15 -4.35 26.79
CA VAL A 25 -5.85 -3.42 25.69
C VAL A 25 -5.61 -4.18 24.38
N LEU A 26 -5.09 -5.40 24.45
CA LEU A 26 -4.94 -6.30 23.30
C LEU A 26 -6.31 -6.84 22.83
N SER A 27 -7.25 -7.08 23.76
CA SER A 27 -8.58 -7.59 23.41
C SER A 27 -9.41 -6.62 22.56
N SER A 28 -9.26 -5.31 22.77
CA SER A 28 -9.96 -4.29 21.99
C SER A 28 -9.38 -4.14 20.58
N ALA A 29 -8.08 -4.37 20.37
CA ALA A 29 -7.47 -4.39 19.05
C ALA A 29 -7.88 -5.61 18.19
N CYS A 30 -8.36 -6.68 18.83
CA CYS A 30 -8.71 -7.95 18.18
C CYS A 30 -10.18 -8.07 17.79
N GLY A 31 -10.90 -6.94 17.69
CA GLY A 31 -12.25 -6.87 17.16
C GLY A 31 -12.26 -6.90 15.63
N LYS A 32 -13.19 -7.68 15.06
CA LYS A 32 -13.40 -7.77 13.60
C LYS A 32 -13.58 -6.38 12.96
N GLU A 33 -14.46 -5.57 13.54
CA GLU A 33 -14.77 -4.22 13.05
C GLU A 33 -13.59 -3.24 13.22
N ILE A 34 -12.85 -3.34 14.32
CA ILE A 34 -11.70 -2.49 14.61
C ILE A 34 -10.56 -2.79 13.62
N SER A 35 -10.30 -4.08 13.38
CA SER A 35 -9.31 -4.51 12.39
C SER A 35 -9.68 -4.07 10.97
N ARG A 36 -10.97 -4.12 10.61
CA ARG A 36 -11.47 -3.64 9.31
C ARG A 36 -11.28 -2.14 9.15
N ARG A 37 -11.63 -1.33 10.16
CA ARG A 37 -11.42 0.13 10.14
C ARG A 37 -9.94 0.48 10.02
N ARG A 38 -9.08 -0.21 10.76
CA ARG A 38 -7.62 -0.01 10.65
C ARG A 38 -7.11 -0.34 9.24
N GLY A 39 -7.56 -1.45 8.68
CA GLY A 39 -7.24 -1.80 7.29
C GLY A 39 -7.69 -0.72 6.30
N ALA A 40 -8.92 -0.22 6.45
CA ALA A 40 -9.45 0.85 5.61
C ALA A 40 -8.65 2.15 5.72
N ASP A 41 -8.24 2.55 6.93
CA ASP A 41 -7.38 3.72 7.13
C ASP A 41 -6.03 3.57 6.42
N ASP A 42 -5.35 2.44 6.62
CA ASP A 42 -4.07 2.17 5.97
C ASP A 42 -4.21 2.15 4.44
N GLY A 43 -5.28 1.54 3.93
CA GLY A 43 -5.59 1.48 2.49
C GLY A 43 -5.90 2.86 1.89
N ALA A 44 -6.66 3.70 2.60
CA ALA A 44 -6.99 5.06 2.17
C ALA A 44 -5.77 5.98 2.13
N HIS A 45 -4.82 5.79 3.05
CA HIS A 45 -3.58 6.59 3.11
C HIS A 45 -2.42 5.99 2.30
N GLY A 46 -2.61 4.82 1.67
CA GLY A 46 -1.57 4.16 0.89
C GLY A 46 -0.40 3.63 1.72
N ARG A 47 -0.62 3.36 3.01
CA ARG A 47 0.39 2.77 3.89
C ARG A 47 0.62 1.30 3.53
N PRO A 48 1.82 0.75 3.79
CA PRO A 48 2.05 -0.69 3.67
C PRO A 48 1.16 -1.46 4.65
N ARG A 49 0.79 -2.68 4.28
CA ARG A 49 -0.01 -3.56 5.15
C ARG A 49 0.79 -3.91 6.41
N ASP A 50 0.28 -3.53 7.58
CA ASP A 50 0.84 -3.91 8.87
C ASP A 50 -0.06 -4.95 9.56
N MET A 51 0.39 -6.20 9.52
CA MET A 51 -0.32 -7.34 10.12
C MET A 51 0.32 -7.80 11.44
N ALA A 52 1.34 -7.10 11.95
CA ALA A 52 2.06 -7.53 13.15
C ALA A 52 1.14 -7.61 14.38
N PHE A 53 0.14 -6.73 14.46
CA PHE A 53 -0.83 -6.72 15.56
C PHE A 53 -1.70 -7.97 15.63
N VAL A 54 -1.90 -8.69 14.53
CA VAL A 54 -2.64 -9.97 14.50
C VAL A 54 -1.97 -11.01 15.39
N ASN A 55 -0.63 -10.97 15.49
CA ASN A 55 0.11 -11.91 16.32
C ASN A 55 -0.15 -11.74 17.81
N LEU A 56 -0.57 -10.55 18.22
CA LEU A 56 -0.94 -10.20 19.59
C LEU A 56 -2.36 -10.66 19.95
N CYS A 57 -3.15 -11.10 18.96
CA CYS A 57 -4.51 -11.58 19.19
C CYS A 57 -4.55 -13.04 19.66
N PRO A 58 -5.58 -13.42 20.45
CA PRO A 58 -5.83 -14.82 20.80
C PRO A 58 -5.92 -15.70 19.55
N ALA A 59 -5.36 -16.92 19.60
CA ALA A 59 -5.29 -17.83 18.44
C ALA A 59 -6.64 -18.00 17.72
N LYS A 60 -7.73 -18.11 18.47
CA LYS A 60 -9.10 -18.25 17.96
C LYS A 60 -9.62 -17.03 17.15
N LEU A 61 -9.02 -15.85 17.32
CA LEU A 61 -9.43 -14.61 16.65
C LEU A 61 -8.47 -14.19 15.52
N LYS A 62 -7.25 -14.74 15.47
CA LYS A 62 -6.21 -14.34 14.50
C LYS A 62 -6.70 -14.37 13.05
N SER A 63 -7.38 -15.44 12.64
CA SER A 63 -7.88 -15.60 11.28
C SER A 63 -8.95 -14.54 10.93
N ALA A 64 -9.90 -14.32 11.84
CA ALA A 64 -10.98 -13.36 11.67
C ALA A 64 -10.46 -11.91 11.61
N VAL A 65 -9.54 -11.55 12.52
CA VAL A 65 -8.89 -10.23 12.56
C VAL A 65 -8.06 -10.00 11.29
N ALA A 66 -7.25 -10.99 10.89
CA ALA A 66 -6.45 -10.90 9.68
C ALA A 66 -7.29 -10.78 8.40
N HIS A 67 -8.42 -11.51 8.34
CA HIS A 67 -9.34 -11.43 7.22
C HIS A 67 -10.00 -10.06 7.14
N SER A 68 -10.55 -9.55 8.25
CA SER A 68 -11.24 -8.27 8.26
C SER A 68 -10.33 -7.07 8.05
N TYR A 69 -9.10 -7.09 8.54
CA TYR A 69 -8.09 -6.09 8.15
C TYR A 69 -7.86 -6.06 6.64
N ARG A 70 -7.64 -7.23 6.02
CA ARG A 70 -7.43 -7.32 4.56
C ARG A 70 -8.63 -6.80 3.77
N GLU A 71 -9.84 -7.15 4.20
CA GLU A 71 -11.08 -6.69 3.59
C GLU A 71 -11.17 -5.16 3.59
N GLY A 72 -10.93 -4.52 4.74
CA GLY A 72 -10.92 -3.05 4.85
C GLY A 72 -9.82 -2.41 4.00
N PHE A 73 -8.61 -2.97 4.03
CA PHE A 73 -7.46 -2.47 3.29
C PHE A 73 -7.66 -2.49 1.79
N GLU A 74 -8.05 -3.64 1.23
CA GLU A 74 -8.25 -3.76 -0.21
C GLU A 74 -9.45 -2.92 -0.68
N GLY A 75 -10.50 -2.82 0.13
CA GLY A 75 -11.65 -1.94 -0.16
C GLY A 75 -11.26 -0.47 -0.27
N ALA A 76 -10.57 0.07 0.74
CA ALA A 76 -10.15 1.47 0.73
C ALA A 76 -9.06 1.77 -0.30
N LYS A 77 -8.12 0.84 -0.53
CA LYS A 77 -7.08 0.98 -1.55
C LYS A 77 -7.67 1.07 -2.96
N ARG A 78 -8.71 0.29 -3.28
CA ARG A 78 -9.42 0.37 -4.57
C ARG A 78 -10.08 1.74 -4.75
N ASN A 79 -10.78 2.23 -3.74
CA ASN A 79 -11.42 3.55 -3.79
C ASN A 79 -10.39 4.67 -3.99
N ARG A 80 -9.29 4.63 -3.23
CA ARG A 80 -8.18 5.59 -3.38
C ARG A 80 -7.59 5.56 -4.79
N ARG A 81 -7.36 4.36 -5.37
CA ARG A 81 -6.89 4.23 -6.76
C ARG A 81 -7.86 4.86 -7.76
N GLN A 82 -9.16 4.62 -7.62
CA GLN A 82 -10.17 5.23 -8.49
C GLN A 82 -10.20 6.76 -8.36
N GLU A 83 -10.02 7.29 -7.16
CA GLU A 83 -9.97 8.73 -6.93
C GLU A 83 -8.72 9.37 -7.52
N ILE A 84 -7.55 8.72 -7.38
CA ILE A 84 -6.30 9.16 -8.02
C ILE A 84 -6.46 9.17 -9.54
N VAL A 85 -6.99 8.08 -10.13
CA VAL A 85 -7.27 8.01 -11.58
C VAL A 85 -8.22 9.13 -12.01
N ARG A 86 -9.29 9.39 -11.25
CA ARG A 86 -10.23 10.49 -11.54
C ARG A 86 -9.58 11.86 -11.45
N GLN A 87 -8.70 12.09 -10.47
CA GLN A 87 -7.97 13.34 -10.32
C GLN A 87 -6.91 13.52 -11.41
N GLU A 88 -6.18 12.46 -11.78
CA GLU A 88 -5.23 12.50 -12.89
C GLU A 88 -5.94 12.77 -14.21
N LEU A 89 -7.07 12.10 -14.50
CA LEU A 89 -7.91 12.38 -15.67
C LEU A 89 -8.46 13.82 -15.69
N ALA A 90 -8.75 14.41 -14.53
CA ALA A 90 -9.21 15.79 -14.42
C ALA A 90 -8.07 16.83 -14.49
N ALA A 91 -6.85 16.44 -14.09
CA ALA A 91 -5.66 17.29 -14.06
C ALA A 91 -4.88 17.27 -15.38
N VAL A 92 -5.12 16.28 -16.24
CA VAL A 92 -4.67 16.32 -17.63
C VAL A 92 -5.33 17.53 -18.29
N PRO A 93 -4.58 18.56 -18.73
CA PRO A 93 -5.16 19.65 -19.49
C PRO A 93 -5.92 19.02 -20.65
N LEU A 94 -7.16 19.45 -20.87
CA LEU A 94 -7.95 19.10 -22.06
C LEU A 94 -7.18 19.53 -23.31
N VAL A 95 -6.18 18.75 -23.69
CA VAL A 95 -5.65 18.71 -25.04
C VAL A 95 -6.86 18.30 -25.83
N ARG A 96 -7.41 19.24 -26.61
CA ARG A 96 -8.46 18.95 -27.59
C ARG A 96 -7.99 17.74 -28.37
N LEU A 97 -8.56 16.57 -28.06
CA LEU A 97 -8.36 15.37 -28.85
C LEU A 97 -8.78 15.76 -30.27
N PRO A 98 -7.91 15.57 -31.28
CA PRO A 98 -8.30 15.80 -32.66
C PRO A 98 -9.53 14.94 -32.96
N ALA A 99 -10.44 15.43 -33.81
CA ALA A 99 -11.74 14.82 -34.15
C ALA A 99 -11.65 13.44 -34.87
N SER A 100 -10.50 12.78 -34.79
CA SER A 100 -10.17 11.49 -35.36
C SER A 100 -10.02 10.46 -34.24
N PRO A 101 -10.43 9.20 -34.44
CA PRO A 101 -10.35 8.18 -33.40
C PRO A 101 -8.90 7.98 -32.95
N THR A 102 -8.62 8.31 -31.70
CA THR A 102 -7.30 8.09 -31.08
C THR A 102 -7.34 6.85 -30.19
N TRP A 103 -6.22 6.15 -30.14
CA TRP A 103 -6.01 5.03 -29.24
C TRP A 103 -5.26 5.51 -28.00
N ALA A 104 -5.70 5.06 -26.83
CA ALA A 104 -5.00 5.22 -25.57
C ALA A 104 -4.69 3.83 -25.02
N CYS A 105 -3.42 3.57 -24.72
CA CYS A 105 -2.98 2.31 -24.11
C CYS A 105 -2.29 2.57 -22.77
N GLU A 106 -2.51 1.67 -21.81
CA GLU A 106 -1.99 1.78 -20.45
C GLU A 106 -1.05 0.62 -20.12
N VAL A 107 0.06 0.92 -19.48
CA VAL A 107 1.07 -0.04 -19.01
C VAL A 107 1.30 0.14 -17.52
N GLU A 108 1.11 -0.90 -16.72
CA GLU A 108 1.39 -0.87 -15.28
C GLU A 108 2.77 -1.48 -14.97
N ALA A 109 3.56 -0.77 -14.16
CA ALA A 109 4.79 -1.27 -13.57
C ALA A 109 4.95 -0.74 -12.13
N ALA A 110 5.26 -1.63 -11.19
CA ALA A 110 5.47 -1.30 -9.77
C ALA A 110 4.38 -0.40 -9.15
N SER A 111 3.09 -0.68 -9.47
CA SER A 111 1.93 0.12 -9.03
C SER A 111 1.85 1.54 -9.60
N LYS A 112 2.60 1.86 -10.67
CA LYS A 112 2.43 3.07 -11.48
C LYS A 112 1.85 2.70 -12.84
N VAL A 113 0.96 3.54 -13.35
CA VAL A 113 0.35 3.40 -14.68
C VAL A 113 0.99 4.42 -15.61
N PHE A 114 1.33 3.98 -16.82
CA PHE A 114 1.89 4.79 -17.89
C PHE A 114 0.94 4.75 -19.07
N THR A 115 0.53 5.92 -19.57
CA THR A 115 -0.42 6.02 -20.67
C THR A 115 0.27 6.54 -21.92
N GLY A 116 0.04 5.87 -23.05
CA GLY A 116 0.46 6.30 -24.37
C GLY A 116 -0.74 6.58 -25.25
N VAL A 117 -0.68 7.63 -26.05
CA VAL A 117 -1.74 8.02 -26.99
C VAL A 117 -1.18 8.02 -28.41
N GLY A 118 -1.96 7.52 -29.37
CA GLY A 118 -1.55 7.46 -30.76
C GLY A 118 -2.74 7.39 -31.72
N SER A 119 -2.46 7.53 -33.01
CA SER A 119 -3.43 7.36 -34.09
C SER A 119 -3.81 5.89 -34.33
N SER A 120 -3.02 4.97 -33.79
CA SER A 120 -3.27 3.52 -33.84
C SER A 120 -2.97 2.87 -32.49
N MET A 121 -3.55 1.68 -32.28
CA MET A 121 -3.30 0.86 -31.08
C MET A 121 -1.80 0.57 -30.88
N GLY A 122 -1.07 0.30 -31.97
CA GLY A 122 0.36 0.00 -31.91
C GLY A 122 1.20 1.22 -31.51
N GLU A 123 0.85 2.41 -32.02
CA GLU A 123 1.51 3.67 -31.65
C GLU A 123 1.24 4.02 -30.19
N ALA A 124 -0.01 3.90 -29.75
CA ALA A 124 -0.39 4.13 -28.35
C ALA A 124 0.30 3.15 -27.39
N ALA A 125 0.35 1.86 -27.74
CA ALA A 125 1.03 0.84 -26.95
C ALA A 125 2.55 1.04 -26.90
N GLY A 126 3.16 1.45 -28.02
CA GLY A 126 4.57 1.82 -28.09
C GLY A 126 4.88 2.99 -27.16
N ALA A 127 4.12 4.08 -27.28
CA ALA A 127 4.28 5.26 -26.44
C ALA A 127 4.11 4.95 -24.94
N ALA A 128 3.16 4.08 -24.57
CA ALA A 128 2.94 3.66 -23.19
C ALA A 128 4.12 2.85 -22.64
N LYS A 129 4.68 1.96 -23.46
CA LYS A 129 5.87 1.16 -23.11
C LYS A 129 7.14 2.01 -23.03
N ASP A 130 7.31 2.98 -23.91
CA ASP A 130 8.44 3.91 -23.88
C ASP A 130 8.39 4.78 -22.62
N ALA A 131 7.20 5.28 -22.27
CA ALA A 131 6.99 6.01 -21.01
C ALA A 131 7.31 5.12 -19.79
N CYS A 132 6.87 3.86 -19.79
CA CYS A 132 7.23 2.92 -18.72
C CYS A 132 8.75 2.64 -18.70
N GLY A 133 9.37 2.47 -19.87
CA GLY A 133 10.80 2.21 -20.05
C GLY A 133 11.72 3.35 -19.59
N ALA A 134 11.20 4.58 -19.58
CA ALA A 134 11.91 5.74 -19.03
C ALA A 134 12.07 5.66 -17.49
N HIS A 135 11.23 4.89 -16.81
CA HIS A 135 11.20 4.79 -15.36
C HIS A 135 11.53 3.40 -14.82
N PHE A 136 11.36 2.35 -15.63
CA PHE A 136 11.53 0.96 -15.26
C PHE A 136 12.21 0.17 -16.38
N GLN A 137 12.82 -0.97 -16.05
CA GLN A 137 13.36 -1.86 -17.07
C GLN A 137 12.23 -2.46 -17.92
N ALA A 138 12.45 -2.62 -19.23
CA ALA A 138 11.43 -3.02 -20.20
C ALA A 138 10.65 -4.30 -19.83
N HIS A 139 11.29 -5.24 -19.11
CA HIS A 139 10.65 -6.48 -18.67
C HIS A 139 9.61 -6.28 -17.54
N ALA A 140 9.62 -5.14 -16.86
CA ALA A 140 8.64 -4.80 -15.81
C ALA A 140 7.36 -4.16 -16.37
N CYS A 141 7.32 -3.86 -17.66
CA CYS A 141 6.26 -3.14 -18.37
C CYS A 141 5.33 -4.14 -19.11
N ALA A 142 4.58 -4.96 -18.36
CA ALA A 142 4.01 -6.20 -18.88
C ALA A 142 2.48 -6.25 -19.08
N GLN A 143 1.75 -5.14 -18.90
CA GLN A 143 0.30 -5.09 -19.18
C GLN A 143 0.03 -4.01 -20.21
N THR A 144 -0.90 -4.23 -21.15
CA THR A 144 -1.27 -3.24 -22.15
C THR A 144 -2.78 -3.29 -22.32
N GLU A 145 -3.50 -2.43 -21.60
CA GLU A 145 -4.93 -2.23 -21.84
C GLU A 145 -5.09 -1.09 -22.83
N CYS A 146 -5.73 -1.35 -23.97
CA CYS A 146 -5.94 -0.35 -25.01
C CYS A 146 -7.43 -0.04 -25.16
N SER A 147 -7.76 1.24 -25.24
CA SER A 147 -9.09 1.73 -25.52
C SER A 147 -9.03 2.75 -26.67
N GLN A 148 -10.10 2.81 -27.46
CA GLN A 148 -10.25 3.78 -28.54
C GLN A 148 -11.21 4.87 -28.09
N SER A 149 -10.83 6.13 -28.22
CA SER A 149 -11.75 7.25 -28.04
C SER A 149 -12.70 7.31 -29.23
N LEU A 150 -14.01 7.29 -28.97
CA LEU A 150 -15.08 7.49 -29.97
C LEU A 150 -15.07 8.93 -30.50
#